data_AF-A6DLL0-F1
#
_entry.id   AF-A6DLL0-F1
#
_cell.length_a   1.000
_cell.length_b   1.000
_cell.length_c   1.000
_cell.angle_alpha   90.00
_cell.angle_beta   90.00
_cell.angle_gamma   90.00
#
_symmetry.space_group_name_H-M   'P 1'
#
loop_
_entity.id
_entity.type
_entity.pdbx_description
1 polymer ?
#
loop_
_entity_poly.entity_id
_entity_poly.type
_entity_poly.pdbx_seq_one_letter_code
_entity_poly.pdbx_strand_id
1 'polypeptide(L)'
;MIRGPFFGFTYTDVKSRSKLNQSAETSNSSDVEIQAFSIILRRKIQGKIMKLIMAAPRGFCAGVERALKIVDEALELLPHPIYVNHEIVHNSHVVEFYKKKGVIFVEEIDDVPDGSSFIFNAHGVPPSLVKASKERGMKIVDATCPLVSKVHFEAIRYAKQGYKIILIGHEGHPEVIGVMGEAPDAIYLVEKPEDVDDLEFTQDDKIAYITQTTLSVDDCAAVISSLKKRYPGVSEPKKADICYATTNRQEAVKQIAEKCDVFLIVGSPNSSNSNRLREVAKAGKGLDAYMVNCAEGLDPKWFEGKQTLGLSAGASTPEKIVSAVVDRLKAECGLIEVSEFISREENEHFALPKIRA
;
A
#
# COMPACT_ATOMS: atom_id res chain seq x y z
N MET A 1 -20.62 -49.30 38.72
CA MET A 1 -21.49 -49.16 39.91
C MET A 1 -20.81 -49.85 41.09
N ILE A 2 -21.00 -49.35 42.33
CA ILE A 2 -20.64 -50.00 43.62
C ILE A 2 -19.09 -50.00 43.91
N ARG A 3 -18.57 -49.05 44.69
CA ARG A 3 -18.35 -49.00 46.18
C ARG A 3 -17.24 -49.97 46.66
N GLY A 4 -16.08 -49.48 47.11
CA GLY A 4 -15.76 -49.16 48.53
C GLY A 4 -14.73 -50.19 49.09
N PRO A 5 -14.18 -50.09 50.34
CA PRO A 5 -14.47 -49.16 51.45
C PRO A 5 -13.21 -48.59 52.20
N PHE A 6 -13.43 -48.10 53.43
CA PHE A 6 -12.52 -47.44 54.42
C PHE A 6 -11.47 -48.34 55.13
N PHE A 7 -10.38 -47.73 55.66
CA PHE A 7 -9.73 -47.87 57.00
C PHE A 7 -8.47 -46.96 57.07
N GLY A 8 -7.87 -46.51 58.20
CA GLY A 8 -8.35 -46.37 59.59
C GLY A 8 -7.26 -46.48 60.69
N PHE A 9 -7.09 -45.46 61.57
CA PHE A 9 -6.22 -45.41 62.78
C PHE A 9 -4.67 -45.47 62.55
N THR A 10 -3.72 -45.09 63.43
CA THR A 10 -3.69 -44.61 64.86
C THR A 10 -2.46 -43.68 65.12
N TYR A 11 -2.26 -43.19 66.36
CA TYR A 11 -1.20 -42.24 66.81
C TYR A 11 -0.06 -42.91 67.64
N THR A 12 1.00 -42.13 67.97
CA THR A 12 2.21 -42.41 68.83
C THR A 12 3.29 -43.35 68.24
N ASP A 13 4.60 -43.29 68.57
CA ASP A 13 5.31 -42.69 69.73
C ASP A 13 6.78 -42.22 69.42
N VAL A 14 7.51 -41.71 70.43
CA VAL A 14 8.74 -40.88 70.41
C VAL A 14 10.09 -41.63 70.39
N LYS A 15 11.10 -41.09 69.65
CA LYS A 15 12.58 -41.00 69.91
C LYS A 15 13.29 -40.54 68.61
N SER A 16 14.48 -39.91 68.57
CA SER A 16 15.39 -39.34 69.58
C SER A 16 16.36 -38.33 68.92
N ARG A 17 17.02 -37.48 69.72
CA ARG A 17 17.95 -36.41 69.28
C ARG A 17 19.11 -36.89 68.38
N SER A 18 19.42 -36.13 67.34
CA SER A 18 20.81 -35.89 66.88
C SER A 18 20.95 -34.43 66.42
N LYS A 19 22.10 -33.81 66.74
CA LYS A 19 22.40 -32.40 66.44
C LYS A 19 22.74 -32.26 64.95
N LEU A 20 22.26 -31.20 64.30
CA LEU A 20 22.94 -30.60 63.15
C LEU A 20 22.89 -29.08 63.26
N ASN A 21 24.00 -28.44 62.90
CA ASN A 21 24.22 -27.01 63.11
C ASN A 21 23.42 -26.14 62.13
N GLN A 22 23.16 -24.90 62.55
CA GLN A 22 22.93 -23.81 61.63
C GLN A 22 24.18 -23.56 60.77
N SER A 23 24.02 -23.60 59.45
CA SER A 23 24.85 -22.86 58.51
C SER A 23 23.91 -22.25 57.48
N ALA A 24 23.91 -20.92 57.39
CA ALA A 24 22.95 -20.20 56.58
C ALA A 24 23.31 -20.27 55.09
N GLU A 25 22.35 -20.68 54.26
CA GLU A 25 22.26 -20.24 52.87
C GLU A 25 21.01 -19.36 52.73
N THR A 26 21.15 -18.09 53.07
CA THR A 26 20.21 -17.05 52.66
C THR A 26 20.42 -16.80 51.16
N SER A 27 19.79 -17.62 50.32
CA SER A 27 19.69 -17.33 48.89
C SER A 27 18.85 -16.04 48.72
N ASN A 28 19.55 -14.93 48.51
CA ASN A 28 19.03 -13.57 48.41
C ASN A 28 17.70 -13.47 47.64
N SER A 29 16.64 -13.06 48.33
CA SER A 29 15.42 -12.56 47.66
C SER A 29 15.73 -11.35 46.78
N SER A 30 16.72 -10.55 47.17
CA SER A 30 17.26 -9.43 46.39
C SER A 30 17.89 -9.85 45.06
N ASP A 31 18.50 -11.03 44.94
CA ASP A 31 19.09 -11.48 43.67
C ASP A 31 18.00 -11.97 42.70
N VAL A 32 16.91 -12.56 43.22
CA VAL A 32 15.72 -12.89 42.43
C VAL A 32 14.97 -11.62 42.02
N GLU A 33 14.83 -10.63 42.92
CA GLU A 33 14.26 -9.33 42.59
C GLU A 33 15.14 -8.55 41.61
N ILE A 34 16.47 -8.50 41.78
CA ILE A 34 17.39 -7.86 40.84
C ILE A 34 17.39 -8.58 39.50
N GLN A 35 17.35 -9.93 39.46
CA GLN A 35 17.17 -10.64 38.19
C GLN A 35 15.83 -10.32 37.55
N ALA A 36 14.71 -10.35 38.28
CA ALA A 36 13.39 -10.00 37.76
C ALA A 36 13.34 -8.53 37.28
N PHE A 37 13.90 -7.59 38.04
CA PHE A 37 13.98 -6.17 37.67
C PHE A 37 14.91 -5.97 36.47
N SER A 38 16.00 -6.73 36.36
CA SER A 38 16.88 -6.72 35.18
C SER A 38 16.23 -7.36 33.96
N ILE A 39 15.36 -8.36 34.13
CA ILE A 39 14.58 -8.98 33.05
C ILE A 39 13.46 -8.04 32.61
N ILE A 40 12.82 -7.31 33.54
CA ILE A 40 11.83 -6.27 33.24
C ILE A 40 12.51 -5.05 32.57
N LEU A 41 13.71 -4.64 33.01
CA LEU A 41 14.50 -3.61 32.32
C LEU A 41 14.99 -4.08 30.95
N ARG A 42 15.52 -5.31 30.82
CA ARG A 42 15.96 -5.89 29.55
C ARG A 42 14.78 -6.01 28.58
N ARG A 43 13.59 -6.43 29.04
CA ARG A 43 12.34 -6.38 28.25
C ARG A 43 11.86 -4.95 27.93
N LYS A 44 12.20 -3.94 28.73
CA LYS A 44 11.99 -2.51 28.42
C LYS A 44 13.10 -1.88 27.55
N ILE A 45 14.15 -2.63 27.20
CA ILE A 45 15.32 -2.15 26.44
C ILE A 45 15.48 -2.93 25.11
N GLN A 46 15.02 -4.18 25.03
CA GLN A 46 14.88 -4.93 23.78
C GLN A 46 13.64 -4.42 23.02
N GLY A 47 13.86 -3.80 21.85
CA GLY A 47 12.79 -3.24 21.00
C GLY A 47 12.78 -1.71 20.85
N LYS A 48 13.85 -1.00 21.28
CA LYS A 48 13.93 0.45 21.14
C LYS A 48 14.39 0.91 19.76
N ILE A 49 13.44 1.21 18.88
CA ILE A 49 13.69 2.19 17.81
C ILE A 49 13.99 3.53 18.48
N MET A 50 15.23 4.01 18.34
CA MET A 50 15.67 5.29 18.88
C MET A 50 15.38 6.43 17.90
N LYS A 51 15.49 6.16 16.60
CA LYS A 51 15.33 7.14 15.52
C LYS A 51 14.28 6.71 14.51
N LEU A 52 13.38 7.62 14.16
CA LEU A 52 12.42 7.49 13.07
C LEU A 52 12.76 8.50 11.98
N ILE A 53 12.97 8.00 10.75
CA ILE A 53 13.17 8.81 9.54
C ILE A 53 11.93 8.67 8.65
N MET A 54 11.13 9.72 8.55
CA MET A 54 9.90 9.73 7.75
C MET A 54 10.17 10.28 6.34
N ALA A 55 9.69 9.60 5.31
CA ALA A 55 9.75 10.08 3.94
C ALA A 55 8.92 11.35 3.73
N ALA A 56 9.47 12.29 2.97
CA ALA A 56 8.75 13.37 2.32
C ALA A 56 9.22 13.44 0.85
N PRO A 57 8.33 13.20 -0.14
CA PRO A 57 6.89 13.01 -0.02
C PRO A 57 6.47 11.61 0.48
N ARG A 58 5.28 11.54 1.06
CA ARG A 58 4.57 10.32 1.51
C ARG A 58 3.06 10.55 1.43
N GLY A 59 2.26 9.50 1.57
CA GLY A 59 0.80 9.64 1.67
C GLY A 59 0.18 10.17 0.38
N PHE A 60 -0.99 10.82 0.49
CA PHE A 60 -1.80 11.33 -0.62
C PHE A 60 -1.01 12.03 -1.73
N CYS A 61 -1.42 11.79 -2.98
CA CYS A 61 -0.99 12.53 -4.17
C CYS A 61 -2.14 13.36 -4.75
N ALA A 62 -1.84 14.26 -5.68
CA ALA A 62 -2.83 15.16 -6.30
C ALA A 62 -4.01 14.44 -6.98
N GLY A 63 -3.76 13.25 -7.55
CA GLY A 63 -4.79 12.41 -8.15
C GLY A 63 -5.77 11.86 -7.12
N VAL A 64 -5.25 11.35 -6.00
CA VAL A 64 -6.05 10.85 -4.87
C VAL A 64 -6.84 11.99 -4.23
N GLU A 65 -6.21 13.11 -3.91
CA GLU A 65 -6.92 14.27 -3.34
C GLU A 65 -8.07 14.75 -4.24
N ARG A 66 -7.83 14.84 -5.55
CA ARG A 66 -8.88 15.20 -6.52
C ARG A 66 -10.03 14.20 -6.48
N ALA A 67 -9.73 12.90 -6.49
CA ALA A 67 -10.76 11.87 -6.48
C ALA A 67 -11.62 11.92 -5.20
N LEU A 68 -11.02 12.18 -4.04
CA LEU A 68 -11.77 12.30 -2.78
C LEU A 68 -12.65 13.56 -2.77
N LYS A 69 -12.10 14.71 -3.19
CA LYS A 69 -12.86 15.97 -3.35
C LYS A 69 -14.05 15.82 -4.31
N ILE A 70 -13.91 15.04 -5.38
CA ILE A 70 -15.01 14.72 -6.32
C ILE A 70 -16.14 13.93 -5.64
N VAL A 71 -15.82 12.95 -4.78
CA VAL A 71 -16.85 12.22 -4.03
C VAL A 71 -17.54 13.12 -3.02
N ASP A 72 -16.81 14.01 -2.34
CA ASP A 72 -17.41 14.99 -1.44
C ASP A 72 -18.34 15.99 -2.18
N GLU A 73 -17.92 16.58 -3.32
CA GLU A 73 -18.80 17.44 -4.13
C GLU A 73 -20.01 16.67 -4.70
N ALA A 74 -19.84 15.41 -5.10
CA ALA A 74 -20.95 14.59 -5.59
C ALA A 74 -21.99 14.29 -4.51
N LEU A 75 -21.56 14.06 -3.26
CA LEU A 75 -22.45 13.90 -2.10
C LEU A 75 -23.21 15.20 -1.75
N GLU A 76 -22.67 16.36 -2.08
CA GLU A 76 -23.34 17.65 -1.86
C GLU A 76 -24.29 18.05 -2.99
N LEU A 77 -23.98 17.67 -4.24
CA LEU A 77 -24.65 18.21 -5.44
C LEU A 77 -25.58 17.23 -6.16
N LEU A 78 -25.42 15.92 -5.99
CA LEU A 78 -26.16 14.91 -6.78
C LEU A 78 -27.20 14.15 -5.95
N PRO A 79 -28.25 13.59 -6.59
CA PRO A 79 -29.21 12.73 -5.91
C PRO A 79 -28.55 11.49 -5.31
N HIS A 80 -28.89 11.17 -4.07
CA HIS A 80 -28.48 9.94 -3.39
C HIS A 80 -29.31 8.72 -3.82
N PRO A 81 -28.78 7.49 -3.66
CA PRO A 81 -27.41 7.19 -3.22
C PRO A 81 -26.37 7.48 -4.30
N ILE A 82 -25.13 7.74 -3.88
CA ILE A 82 -23.98 7.91 -4.77
C ILE A 82 -23.31 6.56 -4.94
N TYR A 83 -23.23 6.08 -6.17
CA TYR A 83 -22.53 4.84 -6.52
C TYR A 83 -21.12 5.15 -7.03
N VAL A 84 -20.15 4.29 -6.70
CA VAL A 84 -18.77 4.38 -7.20
C VAL A 84 -18.36 3.01 -7.75
N ASN A 85 -17.81 2.98 -8.97
CA ASN A 85 -17.24 1.76 -9.56
C ASN A 85 -15.93 1.38 -8.87
N HIS A 86 -15.87 0.18 -8.27
CA HIS A 86 -14.83 -0.30 -7.36
C HIS A 86 -14.50 0.71 -6.25
N GLU A 87 -13.41 0.49 -5.51
CA GLU A 87 -12.93 1.48 -4.53
C GLU A 87 -12.48 2.79 -5.23
N ILE A 88 -12.91 3.96 -4.73
CA ILE A 88 -12.49 5.28 -5.26
C ILE A 88 -10.97 5.42 -5.33
N VAL A 89 -10.27 4.88 -4.33
CA VAL A 89 -8.83 4.66 -4.24
C VAL A 89 -8.58 3.40 -3.40
N HIS A 90 -7.49 2.68 -3.63
CA HIS A 90 -7.13 1.49 -2.84
C HIS A 90 -6.65 1.86 -1.43
N ASN A 91 -7.58 2.17 -0.53
CA ASN A 91 -7.36 2.32 0.90
C ASN A 91 -8.63 2.04 1.71
N SER A 92 -8.60 0.99 2.53
CA SER A 92 -9.76 0.53 3.31
C SER A 92 -10.33 1.59 4.27
N HIS A 93 -9.49 2.45 4.87
CA HIS A 93 -9.96 3.52 5.76
C HIS A 93 -10.67 4.66 5.01
N VAL A 94 -10.31 4.89 3.75
CA VAL A 94 -11.02 5.85 2.87
C VAL A 94 -12.36 5.26 2.44
N VAL A 95 -12.38 4.00 2.01
CA VAL A 95 -13.60 3.28 1.63
C VAL A 95 -14.61 3.24 2.78
N GLU A 96 -14.20 2.82 3.98
CA GLU A 96 -15.09 2.79 5.15
C GLU A 96 -15.53 4.18 5.65
N PHE A 97 -14.76 5.23 5.36
CA PHE A 97 -15.18 6.61 5.63
C PHE A 97 -16.31 7.05 4.70
N TYR A 98 -16.20 6.79 3.39
CA TYR A 98 -17.23 7.16 2.42
C TYR A 98 -18.48 6.27 2.49
N LYS A 99 -18.36 4.97 2.81
CA LYS A 99 -19.53 4.12 3.11
C LYS A 99 -20.38 4.71 4.24
N LYS A 100 -19.75 5.21 5.30
CA LYS A 100 -20.43 5.89 6.43
C LYS A 100 -21.06 7.24 6.04
N LYS A 101 -20.66 7.85 4.93
CA LYS A 101 -21.33 9.01 4.31
C LYS A 101 -22.47 8.64 3.35
N GLY A 102 -22.76 7.35 3.15
CA GLY A 102 -23.82 6.89 2.23
C GLY A 102 -23.36 6.69 0.78
N VAL A 103 -22.06 6.53 0.54
CA VAL A 103 -21.53 6.07 -0.75
C VAL A 103 -21.64 4.54 -0.84
N ILE A 104 -22.09 4.04 -1.99
CA ILE A 104 -22.16 2.61 -2.30
C ILE A 104 -21.07 2.29 -3.32
N PHE A 105 -20.07 1.51 -2.91
CA PHE A 105 -19.07 0.97 -3.81
C PHE A 105 -19.62 -0.33 -4.43
N VAL A 106 -19.51 -0.47 -5.75
CA VAL A 106 -20.01 -1.62 -6.52
C VAL A 106 -18.91 -2.19 -7.39
N GLU A 107 -18.90 -3.50 -7.62
CA GLU A 107 -17.96 -4.12 -8.56
C GLU A 107 -18.49 -4.03 -9.99
N GLU A 108 -19.76 -4.39 -10.21
CA GLU A 108 -20.40 -4.39 -11.52
C GLU A 108 -21.39 -3.24 -11.71
N ILE A 109 -21.59 -2.81 -12.95
CA ILE A 109 -22.57 -1.76 -13.27
C ILE A 109 -24.01 -2.22 -13.03
N ASP A 110 -24.28 -3.53 -13.13
CA ASP A 110 -25.63 -4.10 -13.00
C ASP A 110 -26.18 -4.01 -11.56
N ASP A 111 -25.31 -3.79 -10.56
CA ASP A 111 -25.69 -3.50 -9.17
C ASP A 111 -26.22 -2.06 -8.97
N VAL A 112 -26.06 -1.18 -9.96
CA VAL A 112 -26.47 0.24 -9.92
C VAL A 112 -27.81 0.42 -10.63
N PRO A 113 -28.84 1.07 -10.03
CA PRO A 113 -30.09 1.38 -10.73
C PRO A 113 -29.91 2.40 -11.88
N ASP A 114 -30.73 2.28 -12.93
CA ASP A 114 -30.75 3.24 -14.04
C ASP A 114 -31.00 4.68 -13.57
N GLY A 115 -30.38 5.66 -14.24
CA GLY A 115 -30.49 7.08 -13.87
C GLY A 115 -29.73 7.52 -12.61
N SER A 116 -29.08 6.60 -11.89
CA SER A 116 -28.36 6.89 -10.64
C SER A 116 -27.13 7.79 -10.84
N SER A 117 -26.69 8.40 -9.75
CA SER A 117 -25.41 9.11 -9.65
C SER A 117 -24.26 8.11 -9.57
N PHE A 118 -23.37 8.10 -10.57
CA PHE A 118 -22.32 7.09 -10.70
C PHE A 118 -20.94 7.71 -10.95
N ILE A 119 -19.97 7.34 -10.13
CA ILE A 119 -18.60 7.88 -10.15
C ILE A 119 -17.62 6.81 -10.63
N PHE A 120 -16.81 7.13 -11.64
CA PHE A 120 -15.66 6.32 -12.05
C PHE A 120 -14.48 6.60 -11.11
N ASN A 121 -13.79 5.56 -10.64
CA ASN A 121 -12.71 5.70 -9.66
C ASN A 121 -11.43 6.36 -10.22
N ALA A 122 -10.45 6.62 -9.35
CA ALA A 122 -9.21 7.30 -9.72
C ALA A 122 -8.33 6.55 -10.74
N HIS A 123 -8.50 5.22 -10.87
CA HIS A 123 -7.68 4.34 -11.69
C HIS A 123 -8.14 4.27 -13.16
N GLY A 124 -9.23 4.94 -13.54
CA GLY A 124 -9.78 4.86 -14.89
C GLY A 124 -10.72 3.65 -15.07
N VAL A 125 -11.48 3.70 -16.17
CA VAL A 125 -12.49 2.68 -16.52
C VAL A 125 -12.48 2.42 -18.02
N PRO A 126 -12.84 1.21 -18.48
CA PRO A 126 -12.86 0.91 -19.91
C PRO A 126 -14.00 1.65 -20.63
N PRO A 127 -13.87 1.96 -21.93
CA PRO A 127 -14.91 2.63 -22.72
C PRO A 127 -16.26 1.91 -22.75
N SER A 128 -16.28 0.59 -22.54
CA SER A 128 -17.50 -0.22 -22.39
C SER A 128 -18.35 0.24 -21.20
N LEU A 129 -17.74 0.47 -20.03
CA LEU A 129 -18.43 0.98 -18.84
C LEU A 129 -18.97 2.40 -19.08
N VAL A 130 -18.18 3.25 -19.74
CA VAL A 130 -18.59 4.62 -20.10
C VAL A 130 -19.79 4.60 -21.05
N LYS A 131 -19.85 3.66 -22.00
CA LYS A 131 -20.98 3.47 -22.91
C LYS A 131 -22.21 2.97 -22.15
N ALA A 132 -22.09 1.88 -21.39
CA ALA A 132 -23.20 1.29 -20.65
C ALA A 132 -23.83 2.29 -19.66
N SER A 133 -23.00 3.07 -18.94
CA SER A 133 -23.47 4.11 -18.02
C SER A 133 -24.32 5.19 -18.71
N LYS A 134 -23.98 5.56 -19.96
CA LYS A 134 -24.75 6.53 -20.76
C LYS A 134 -26.04 5.94 -21.29
N GLU A 135 -26.01 4.69 -21.76
CA GLU A 135 -27.19 3.97 -22.25
C GLU A 135 -28.23 3.77 -21.13
N ARG A 136 -27.77 3.61 -19.89
CA ARG A 136 -28.60 3.52 -18.67
C ARG A 136 -28.93 4.88 -18.02
N GLY A 137 -28.66 5.98 -18.73
CA GLY A 137 -29.05 7.35 -18.34
C GLY A 137 -28.40 7.89 -17.06
N MET A 138 -27.30 7.30 -16.59
CA MET A 138 -26.68 7.63 -15.30
C MET A 138 -26.07 9.04 -15.28
N LYS A 139 -26.06 9.67 -14.10
CA LYS A 139 -25.33 10.93 -13.86
C LYS A 139 -23.87 10.62 -13.58
N ILE A 140 -23.09 10.52 -14.65
CA ILE A 140 -21.68 10.13 -14.62
C ILE A 140 -20.80 11.27 -14.09
N VAL A 141 -19.93 10.96 -13.12
CA VAL A 141 -18.81 11.82 -12.71
C VAL A 141 -17.49 11.08 -12.84
N ASP A 142 -16.50 11.67 -13.50
CA ASP A 142 -15.22 11.02 -13.78
C ASP A 142 -14.12 11.49 -12.80
N ALA A 143 -13.79 10.63 -11.82
CA ALA A 143 -12.71 10.87 -10.87
C ALA A 143 -11.34 10.36 -11.34
N THR A 144 -11.23 9.79 -12.55
CA THR A 144 -9.97 9.29 -13.12
C THR A 144 -8.85 10.30 -12.96
N CYS A 145 -7.69 9.86 -12.49
CA CYS A 145 -6.51 10.71 -12.34
C CYS A 145 -6.09 11.27 -13.71
N PRO A 146 -5.84 12.58 -13.88
CA PRO A 146 -5.41 13.14 -15.17
C PRO A 146 -4.14 12.50 -15.76
N LEU A 147 -3.28 11.92 -14.92
CA LEU A 147 -2.10 11.16 -15.37
C LEU A 147 -2.44 9.76 -15.89
N VAL A 148 -3.51 9.14 -15.40
CA VAL A 148 -4.08 7.91 -15.98
C VAL A 148 -4.80 8.24 -17.29
N SER A 149 -5.60 9.31 -17.33
CA SER A 149 -6.24 9.77 -18.58
C SER A 149 -5.22 10.04 -19.70
N LYS A 150 -4.00 10.52 -19.35
CA LYS A 150 -2.88 10.66 -20.30
C LYS A 150 -2.49 9.33 -20.94
N VAL A 151 -2.42 8.23 -20.17
CA VAL A 151 -2.12 6.87 -20.67
C VAL A 151 -3.23 6.40 -21.62
N HIS A 152 -4.51 6.55 -21.22
CA HIS A 152 -5.67 6.25 -22.09
C HIS A 152 -5.58 7.01 -23.43
N PHE A 153 -5.32 8.32 -23.41
CA PHE A 153 -5.20 9.12 -24.63
C PHE A 153 -3.99 8.72 -25.50
N GLU A 154 -2.90 8.24 -24.90
CA GLU A 154 -1.76 7.72 -25.66
C GLU A 154 -2.08 6.36 -26.31
N ALA A 155 -2.78 5.46 -25.61
CA ALA A 155 -3.28 4.21 -26.19
C ALA A 155 -4.18 4.47 -27.40
N ILE A 156 -5.21 5.32 -27.26
CA ILE A 156 -6.11 5.75 -28.35
C ILE A 156 -5.31 6.34 -29.53
N ARG A 157 -4.30 7.17 -29.24
CA ARG A 157 -3.47 7.84 -30.27
C ARG A 157 -2.62 6.83 -31.04
N TYR A 158 -1.92 5.93 -30.35
CA TYR A 158 -1.06 4.93 -30.97
C TYR A 158 -1.89 3.95 -31.82
N ALA A 159 -3.04 3.49 -31.33
CA ALA A 159 -3.95 2.61 -32.08
C ALA A 159 -4.42 3.28 -33.39
N LYS A 160 -4.86 4.54 -33.33
CA LYS A 160 -5.23 5.35 -34.52
C LYS A 160 -4.08 5.58 -35.51
N GLN A 161 -2.82 5.43 -35.06
CA GLN A 161 -1.62 5.56 -35.90
C GLN A 161 -1.13 4.21 -36.46
N GLY A 162 -1.85 3.12 -36.16
CA GLY A 162 -1.55 1.76 -36.59
C GLY A 162 -0.39 1.12 -35.83
N TYR A 163 -0.22 1.45 -34.55
CA TYR A 163 0.78 0.83 -33.69
C TYR A 163 0.23 -0.40 -32.97
N LYS A 164 1.09 -1.42 -32.82
CA LYS A 164 1.00 -2.41 -31.73
C LYS A 164 1.50 -1.74 -30.46
N ILE A 165 0.71 -1.79 -29.39
CA ILE A 165 0.96 -1.10 -28.13
C ILE A 165 1.32 -2.13 -27.08
N ILE A 166 2.45 -1.96 -26.43
CA ILE A 166 2.88 -2.80 -25.32
C ILE A 166 2.58 -2.04 -24.04
N LEU A 167 1.57 -2.48 -23.30
CA LEU A 167 1.27 -1.97 -21.97
C LEU A 167 2.11 -2.75 -20.96
N ILE A 168 3.02 -2.05 -20.29
CA ILE A 168 3.74 -2.59 -19.13
C ILE A 168 2.85 -2.38 -17.91
N GLY A 169 2.41 -3.44 -17.23
CA GLY A 169 1.44 -3.34 -16.15
C GLY A 169 1.20 -4.68 -15.44
N HIS A 170 0.32 -4.70 -14.44
CA HIS A 170 -0.11 -5.93 -13.77
C HIS A 170 -1.49 -6.40 -14.26
N GLU A 171 -1.61 -7.69 -14.59
CA GLU A 171 -2.89 -8.30 -14.98
C GLU A 171 -3.94 -8.15 -13.88
N GLY A 172 -5.20 -7.90 -14.28
CA GLY A 172 -6.32 -7.72 -13.36
C GLY A 172 -6.33 -6.40 -12.58
N HIS A 173 -5.30 -5.54 -12.69
CA HIS A 173 -5.33 -4.22 -12.05
C HIS A 173 -6.35 -3.30 -12.75
N PRO A 174 -7.22 -2.56 -12.02
CA PRO A 174 -8.28 -1.73 -12.64
C PRO A 174 -7.77 -0.74 -13.71
N GLU A 175 -6.62 -0.10 -13.45
CA GLU A 175 -5.96 0.80 -14.40
C GLU A 175 -5.53 0.10 -15.70
N VAL A 176 -5.05 -1.15 -15.60
CA VAL A 176 -4.64 -1.95 -16.76
C VAL A 176 -5.88 -2.36 -17.55
N ILE A 177 -6.94 -2.82 -16.88
CA ILE A 177 -8.23 -3.15 -17.52
C ILE A 177 -8.80 -1.92 -18.26
N GLY A 178 -8.75 -0.74 -17.62
CA GLY A 178 -9.19 0.53 -18.21
C GLY A 178 -8.44 0.87 -19.50
N VAL A 179 -7.10 0.85 -19.46
CA VAL A 179 -6.24 1.19 -20.61
C VAL A 179 -6.35 0.13 -21.72
N MET A 180 -6.34 -1.17 -21.40
CA MET A 180 -6.53 -2.26 -22.39
C MET A 180 -7.85 -2.10 -23.15
N GLY A 181 -8.90 -1.63 -22.48
CA GLY A 181 -10.21 -1.39 -23.09
C GLY A 181 -10.27 -0.29 -24.15
N GLU A 182 -9.25 0.59 -24.24
CA GLU A 182 -9.21 1.67 -25.25
C GLU A 182 -8.88 1.18 -26.67
N ALA A 183 -8.14 0.08 -26.78
CA ALA A 183 -7.76 -0.51 -28.07
C ALA A 183 -7.45 -2.02 -27.93
N PRO A 184 -8.46 -2.86 -27.62
CA PRO A 184 -8.25 -4.28 -27.29
C PRO A 184 -7.61 -5.09 -28.44
N ASP A 185 -7.82 -4.70 -29.70
CA ASP A 185 -7.21 -5.36 -30.87
C ASP A 185 -5.75 -4.95 -31.13
N ALA A 186 -5.20 -4.01 -30.34
CA ALA A 186 -3.88 -3.41 -30.57
C ALA A 186 -2.99 -3.33 -29.32
N ILE A 187 -3.51 -3.56 -28.11
CA ILE A 187 -2.73 -3.50 -26.86
C ILE A 187 -2.42 -4.92 -26.36
N TYR A 188 -1.17 -5.13 -25.97
CA TYR A 188 -0.62 -6.38 -25.46
C TYR A 188 0.02 -6.09 -24.10
N LEU A 189 -0.32 -6.90 -23.10
CA LEU A 189 0.17 -6.74 -21.72
C LEU A 189 1.51 -7.48 -21.53
N VAL A 190 2.44 -6.85 -20.82
CA VAL A 190 3.66 -7.48 -20.29
C VAL A 190 3.89 -7.03 -18.84
N GLU A 191 4.35 -7.94 -17.99
CA GLU A 191 4.65 -7.68 -16.57
C GLU A 191 6.16 -7.66 -16.30
N LYS A 192 6.91 -8.55 -16.96
CA LYS A 192 8.33 -8.85 -16.68
C LYS A 192 9.16 -8.99 -17.97
N PRO A 193 10.51 -8.94 -17.89
CA PRO A 193 11.37 -8.96 -19.08
C PRO A 193 11.20 -10.18 -19.99
N GLU A 194 10.74 -11.31 -19.44
CA GLU A 194 10.52 -12.56 -20.15
C GLU A 194 9.27 -12.54 -21.03
N ASP A 195 8.21 -11.81 -20.65
CA ASP A 195 6.97 -11.72 -21.46
C ASP A 195 7.23 -11.02 -22.81
N VAL A 196 8.28 -10.21 -22.87
CA VAL A 196 8.77 -9.58 -24.10
C VAL A 196 9.23 -10.63 -25.12
N ASP A 197 9.69 -11.80 -24.66
CA ASP A 197 10.19 -12.83 -25.55
C ASP A 197 9.10 -13.62 -26.28
N ASP A 198 7.89 -13.64 -25.72
CA ASP A 198 6.69 -14.27 -26.29
C ASP A 198 5.96 -13.36 -27.30
N LEU A 199 6.37 -12.09 -27.45
CA LEU A 199 5.77 -11.16 -28.42
C LEU A 199 6.11 -11.55 -29.87
N GLU A 200 5.09 -11.90 -30.64
CA GLU A 200 5.17 -12.28 -32.07
C GLU A 200 5.21 -11.05 -33.01
N PHE A 201 6.01 -10.02 -32.68
CA PHE A 201 6.13 -8.82 -33.52
C PHE A 201 7.41 -8.85 -34.38
N THR A 202 7.33 -8.21 -35.54
CA THR A 202 8.42 -8.07 -36.51
C THR A 202 9.12 -6.72 -36.33
N GLN A 203 10.30 -6.55 -36.95
CA GLN A 203 11.01 -5.26 -36.93
C GLN A 203 10.36 -4.19 -37.81
N ASP A 204 9.47 -4.59 -38.73
CA ASP A 204 8.71 -3.69 -39.60
C ASP A 204 7.39 -3.19 -38.95
N ASP A 205 6.99 -3.79 -37.83
CA ASP A 205 5.82 -3.35 -37.06
C ASP A 205 6.06 -1.97 -36.44
N LYS A 206 5.03 -1.13 -36.46
CA LYS A 206 5.00 0.07 -35.62
C LYS A 206 4.73 -0.36 -34.18
N ILE A 207 5.75 -0.37 -33.33
CA ILE A 207 5.61 -0.77 -31.92
C ILE A 207 5.77 0.47 -31.05
N ALA A 208 4.90 0.64 -30.06
CA ALA A 208 5.01 1.63 -29.00
C ALA A 208 4.84 0.96 -27.64
N TYR A 209 5.40 1.55 -26.58
CA TYR A 209 5.06 1.14 -25.21
C TYR A 209 4.42 2.27 -24.41
N ILE A 210 3.61 1.88 -23.44
CA ILE A 210 3.04 2.72 -22.38
C ILE A 210 3.11 1.93 -21.07
N THR A 211 2.99 2.58 -19.91
CA THR A 211 3.05 1.88 -18.62
C THR A 211 1.88 2.23 -17.69
N GLN A 212 1.56 1.29 -16.79
CA GLN A 212 0.80 1.60 -15.58
C GLN A 212 1.55 2.64 -14.73
N THR A 213 0.82 3.58 -14.13
CA THR A 213 1.36 4.77 -13.45
C THR A 213 2.00 4.48 -12.08
N THR A 214 1.73 3.31 -11.49
CA THR A 214 2.14 2.93 -10.13
C THR A 214 3.21 1.83 -10.05
N LEU A 215 3.88 1.48 -11.15
CA LEU A 215 4.89 0.43 -11.19
C LEU A 215 6.16 0.77 -10.39
N SER A 216 6.94 -0.27 -10.09
CA SER A 216 8.33 -0.13 -9.67
C SER A 216 9.15 0.48 -10.82
N VAL A 217 9.86 1.57 -10.54
CA VAL A 217 10.68 2.27 -11.55
C VAL A 217 11.79 1.37 -12.08
N ASP A 218 12.40 0.56 -11.21
CA ASP A 218 13.54 -0.29 -11.56
C ASP A 218 13.09 -1.52 -12.37
N ASP A 219 12.02 -2.19 -11.93
CA ASP A 219 11.48 -3.36 -12.64
C ASP A 219 10.94 -2.96 -14.01
N CYS A 220 10.22 -1.84 -14.09
CA CYS A 220 9.77 -1.29 -15.37
C CYS A 220 10.95 -0.90 -16.29
N ALA A 221 12.05 -0.39 -15.74
CA ALA A 221 13.26 -0.10 -16.53
C ALA A 221 13.90 -1.39 -17.08
N ALA A 222 13.84 -2.51 -16.35
CA ALA A 222 14.29 -3.82 -16.85
C ALA A 222 13.41 -4.30 -18.02
N VAL A 223 12.07 -4.18 -17.93
CA VAL A 223 11.16 -4.52 -19.05
C VAL A 223 11.41 -3.62 -20.26
N ILE A 224 11.52 -2.30 -20.07
CA ILE A 224 11.83 -1.34 -21.14
C ILE A 224 13.20 -1.65 -21.80
N SER A 225 14.19 -2.10 -21.03
CA SER A 225 15.50 -2.52 -21.55
C SER A 225 15.38 -3.76 -22.44
N SER A 226 14.61 -4.78 -22.00
CA SER A 226 14.29 -5.96 -22.82
C SER A 226 13.58 -5.57 -24.12
N LEU A 227 12.55 -4.72 -24.02
CA LEU A 227 11.80 -4.19 -25.16
C LEU A 227 12.67 -3.45 -26.16
N LYS A 228 13.52 -2.51 -25.72
CA LYS A 228 14.40 -1.76 -26.61
C LYS A 228 15.51 -2.62 -27.23
N LYS A 229 15.92 -3.70 -26.56
CA LYS A 229 16.88 -4.68 -27.09
C LYS A 229 16.24 -5.54 -28.18
N ARG A 230 14.99 -6.00 -27.99
CA ARG A 230 14.26 -6.85 -28.95
C ARG A 230 13.69 -6.04 -30.12
N TYR A 231 13.23 -4.82 -29.86
CA TYR A 231 12.60 -3.90 -30.82
C TYR A 231 13.27 -2.51 -30.77
N PRO A 232 14.44 -2.32 -31.43
CA PRO A 232 15.16 -1.04 -31.39
C PRO A 232 14.38 0.16 -31.94
N GLY A 233 13.37 -0.08 -32.78
CA GLY A 233 12.46 0.94 -33.31
C GLY A 233 11.27 1.29 -32.41
N VAL A 234 11.17 0.72 -31.19
CA VAL A 234 10.00 0.93 -30.31
C VAL A 234 9.86 2.41 -29.91
N SER A 235 8.66 2.95 -30.11
CA SER A 235 8.31 4.32 -29.75
C SER A 235 8.00 4.44 -28.26
N GLU A 236 8.67 5.35 -27.58
CA GLU A 236 8.44 5.68 -26.17
C GLU A 236 7.43 6.83 -25.99
N PRO A 237 6.76 6.93 -24.84
CA PRO A 237 5.86 8.05 -24.55
C PRO A 237 6.68 9.32 -24.31
N LYS A 238 6.15 10.49 -24.74
CA LYS A 238 6.88 11.78 -24.70
C LYS A 238 7.28 12.24 -23.29
N LYS A 239 6.61 11.70 -22.28
CA LYS A 239 6.90 11.80 -20.85
C LYS A 239 6.59 10.42 -20.26
N ALA A 240 7.36 9.96 -19.29
CA ALA A 240 7.11 8.70 -18.60
C ALA A 240 5.68 8.62 -18.05
N ASP A 241 5.11 7.41 -18.07
CA ASP A 241 3.78 7.11 -17.55
C ASP A 241 3.78 6.86 -16.04
N ILE A 242 4.82 6.21 -15.50
CA ILE A 242 5.04 6.13 -14.05
C ILE A 242 5.01 7.55 -13.49
N CYS A 243 4.05 7.80 -12.60
CA CYS A 243 3.71 9.15 -12.23
C CYS A 243 4.77 9.77 -11.29
N TYR A 244 4.77 11.10 -11.20
CA TYR A 244 5.64 11.85 -10.30
C TYR A 244 5.54 11.31 -8.85
N ALA A 245 4.32 11.06 -8.38
CA ALA A 245 4.05 10.64 -7.00
C ALA A 245 4.66 9.27 -6.67
N THR A 246 4.56 8.32 -7.58
CA THR A 246 5.18 6.99 -7.48
C THR A 246 6.70 7.10 -7.51
N THR A 247 7.24 7.85 -8.48
CA THR A 247 8.69 8.06 -8.65
C THR A 247 9.32 8.69 -7.40
N ASN A 248 8.74 9.79 -6.91
CA ASN A 248 9.25 10.54 -5.77
C ASN A 248 9.19 9.74 -4.45
N ARG A 249 8.11 8.97 -4.23
CA ARG A 249 7.95 8.13 -3.03
C ARG A 249 8.92 6.95 -3.05
N GLN A 250 9.15 6.30 -4.21
CA GLN A 250 10.16 5.26 -4.35
C GLN A 250 11.57 5.80 -4.11
N GLU A 251 11.90 6.97 -4.66
CA GLU A 251 13.19 7.63 -4.46
C GLU A 251 13.42 8.01 -2.98
N ALA A 252 12.40 8.56 -2.32
CA ALA A 252 12.46 8.82 -0.87
C ALA A 252 12.71 7.53 -0.07
N VAL A 253 12.05 6.42 -0.42
CA VAL A 253 12.26 5.12 0.23
C VAL A 253 13.69 4.60 0.00
N LYS A 254 14.22 4.64 -1.23
CA LYS A 254 15.60 4.23 -1.53
C LYS A 254 16.62 4.98 -0.67
N GLN A 255 16.52 6.31 -0.64
CA GLN A 255 17.47 7.16 0.10
C GLN A 255 17.37 7.05 1.63
N ILE A 256 16.24 6.55 2.16
CA ILE A 256 16.06 6.26 3.60
C ILE A 256 16.45 4.82 3.93
N ALA A 257 16.21 3.85 3.03
CA ALA A 257 16.64 2.46 3.18
C ALA A 257 18.16 2.34 3.37
N GLU A 258 18.92 3.26 2.77
CA GLU A 258 20.36 3.41 3.00
C GLU A 258 20.74 3.74 4.46
N LYS A 259 19.80 4.23 5.28
CA LYS A 259 20.03 4.91 6.57
C LYS A 259 19.23 4.29 7.73
N CYS A 260 18.57 3.15 7.54
CA CYS A 260 17.74 2.49 8.55
C CYS A 260 17.96 0.97 8.61
N ASP A 261 17.61 0.34 9.74
CA ASP A 261 17.78 -1.10 9.98
C ASP A 261 16.54 -1.92 9.61
N VAL A 262 15.41 -1.24 9.46
CA VAL A 262 14.06 -1.77 9.21
C VAL A 262 13.21 -0.67 8.58
N PHE A 263 12.27 -1.03 7.70
CA PHE A 263 11.36 -0.09 7.04
C PHE A 263 9.90 -0.46 7.30
N LEU A 264 9.05 0.56 7.47
CA LEU A 264 7.60 0.42 7.59
C LEU A 264 6.89 1.23 6.51
N ILE A 265 6.00 0.58 5.76
CA ILE A 265 5.08 1.24 4.83
C ILE A 265 3.67 1.28 5.42
N VAL A 266 3.07 2.46 5.47
CA VAL A 266 1.65 2.61 5.87
C VAL A 266 0.77 2.60 4.62
N GLY A 267 -0.06 1.57 4.46
CA GLY A 267 -0.92 1.39 3.28
C GLY A 267 -1.69 0.08 3.27
N SER A 268 -2.70 -0.01 2.40
CA SER A 268 -3.55 -1.20 2.28
C SER A 268 -2.93 -2.26 1.36
N PRO A 269 -3.12 -3.57 1.62
CA PRO A 269 -2.52 -4.65 0.83
C PRO A 269 -2.86 -4.67 -0.67
N ASN A 270 -4.03 -4.14 -1.06
CA ASN A 270 -4.47 -4.04 -2.46
C ASN A 270 -3.90 -2.81 -3.20
N SER A 271 -3.15 -1.93 -2.54
CA SER A 271 -2.54 -0.76 -3.16
C SER A 271 -1.25 -1.14 -3.90
N SER A 272 -1.27 -1.14 -5.23
CA SER A 272 -0.10 -1.42 -6.08
C SER A 272 1.12 -0.59 -5.68
N ASN A 273 0.96 0.75 -5.61
CA ASN A 273 2.02 1.67 -5.15
C ASN A 273 2.57 1.30 -3.76
N SER A 274 1.71 0.94 -2.79
CA SER A 274 2.17 0.62 -1.42
C SER A 274 3.04 -0.65 -1.40
N ASN A 275 2.71 -1.65 -2.21
CA ASN A 275 3.51 -2.86 -2.37
C ASN A 275 4.87 -2.53 -3.02
N ARG A 276 4.90 -1.71 -4.08
CA ARG A 276 6.17 -1.29 -4.72
C ARG A 276 7.08 -0.55 -3.74
N LEU A 277 6.55 0.32 -2.88
CA LEU A 277 7.36 0.98 -1.84
C LEU A 277 7.99 -0.05 -0.87
N ARG A 278 7.25 -1.09 -0.47
CA ARG A 278 7.78 -2.16 0.40
C ARG A 278 8.87 -2.97 -0.29
N GLU A 279 8.71 -3.27 -1.57
CA GLU A 279 9.69 -4.02 -2.37
C GLU A 279 10.97 -3.22 -2.60
N VAL A 280 10.84 -1.95 -2.99
CA VAL A 280 11.97 -1.01 -3.11
C VAL A 280 12.74 -0.87 -1.80
N ALA A 281 12.05 -0.84 -0.64
CA ALA A 281 12.70 -0.84 0.67
C ALA A 281 13.52 -2.13 0.92
N LYS A 282 12.99 -3.31 0.56
CA LYS A 282 13.74 -4.58 0.67
C LYS A 282 14.95 -4.63 -0.25
N ALA A 283 14.81 -4.13 -1.49
CA ALA A 283 15.86 -4.15 -2.49
C ALA A 283 17.10 -3.33 -2.07
N GLY A 284 16.91 -2.21 -1.36
CA GLY A 284 18.00 -1.29 -1.01
C GLY A 284 19.17 -1.91 -0.24
N LYS A 285 18.89 -2.76 0.77
CA LYS A 285 19.93 -3.42 1.60
C LYS A 285 19.62 -4.86 2.02
N GLY A 286 18.58 -5.48 1.46
CA GLY A 286 18.05 -6.74 2.00
C GLY A 286 17.45 -6.59 3.40
N LEU A 287 17.07 -5.37 3.79
CA LEU A 287 16.49 -5.07 5.10
C LEU A 287 15.05 -5.56 5.20
N ASP A 288 14.60 -5.77 6.44
CA ASP A 288 13.21 -6.12 6.72
C ASP A 288 12.30 -4.92 6.42
N ALA A 289 11.39 -5.08 5.46
CA ALA A 289 10.35 -4.08 5.17
C ALA A 289 8.95 -4.66 5.39
N TYR A 290 8.22 -4.04 6.32
CA TYR A 290 6.87 -4.41 6.73
C TYR A 290 5.84 -3.42 6.17
N MET A 291 4.57 -3.83 6.17
CA MET A 291 3.46 -2.96 5.76
C MET A 291 2.31 -3.11 6.76
N VAL A 292 1.74 -1.98 7.16
CA VAL A 292 0.56 -1.94 8.04
C VAL A 292 -0.52 -1.05 7.45
N ASN A 293 -1.77 -1.51 7.59
CA ASN A 293 -2.95 -0.74 7.18
C ASN A 293 -3.26 0.39 8.16
N CYS A 294 -2.98 0.17 9.46
CA CYS A 294 -3.24 1.08 10.57
C CYS A 294 -2.28 0.84 11.75
N ALA A 295 -2.39 1.66 12.79
CA ALA A 295 -1.56 1.58 13.99
C ALA A 295 -1.65 0.19 14.67
N GLU A 296 -2.85 -0.39 14.76
CA GLU A 296 -3.13 -1.69 15.38
C GLU A 296 -2.35 -2.84 14.71
N GLY A 297 -1.97 -2.69 13.44
CA GLY A 297 -1.21 -3.68 12.68
C GLY A 297 0.28 -3.79 13.03
N LEU A 298 0.83 -2.92 13.87
CA LEU A 298 2.24 -3.01 14.30
C LEU A 298 2.46 -4.22 15.22
N ASP A 299 3.39 -5.11 14.84
CA ASP A 299 3.99 -6.12 15.72
C ASP A 299 5.33 -5.59 16.29
N PRO A 300 5.45 -5.41 17.62
CA PRO A 300 6.70 -4.96 18.26
C PRO A 300 7.94 -5.80 17.92
N LYS A 301 7.78 -7.09 17.57
CA LYS A 301 8.89 -8.01 17.26
C LYS A 301 9.70 -7.57 16.05
N TRP A 302 9.08 -6.87 15.09
CA TRP A 302 9.74 -6.33 13.89
C TRP A 302 10.85 -5.32 14.22
N PHE A 303 10.83 -4.76 15.43
CA PHE A 303 11.72 -3.71 15.90
C PHE A 303 12.77 -4.23 16.91
N GLU A 304 12.74 -5.52 17.25
CA GLU A 304 13.72 -6.11 18.17
C GLU A 304 15.13 -6.06 17.57
N GLY A 305 16.07 -5.44 18.30
CA GLY A 305 17.47 -5.29 17.88
C GLY A 305 17.72 -4.21 16.81
N LYS A 306 16.69 -3.49 16.36
CA LYS A 306 16.78 -2.39 15.39
C LYS A 306 16.90 -1.04 16.13
N GLN A 307 17.63 -0.06 15.58
CA GLN A 307 17.82 1.27 16.17
C GLN A 307 17.14 2.39 15.38
N THR A 308 17.17 2.29 14.05
CA THR A 308 16.62 3.30 13.13
C THR A 308 15.54 2.69 12.24
N LEU A 309 14.35 3.29 12.27
CA LEU A 309 13.20 2.93 11.46
C LEU A 309 13.03 3.93 10.31
N GLY A 310 13.01 3.44 9.08
CA GLY A 310 12.49 4.18 7.93
C GLY A 310 10.96 4.07 7.87
N LEU A 311 10.26 5.16 7.60
CA LEU A 311 8.80 5.15 7.43
C LEU A 311 8.38 5.88 6.16
N SER A 312 7.48 5.29 5.40
CA SER A 312 6.80 5.95 4.28
C SER A 312 5.34 5.51 4.22
N ALA A 313 4.56 6.12 3.34
CA ALA A 313 3.14 5.84 3.18
C ALA A 313 2.73 5.86 1.70
N GLY A 314 1.85 4.94 1.32
CA GLY A 314 1.36 4.83 -0.04
C GLY A 314 0.54 6.04 -0.52
N ALA A 315 0.45 6.21 -1.84
CA ALA A 315 -0.26 7.33 -2.47
C ALA A 315 -1.76 7.44 -2.08
N SER A 316 -2.37 6.37 -1.58
CA SER A 316 -3.75 6.32 -1.11
C SER A 316 -3.90 6.39 0.42
N THR A 317 -2.82 6.58 1.17
CA THR A 317 -2.83 6.58 2.65
C THR A 317 -3.07 7.99 3.22
N PRO A 318 -4.13 8.20 4.03
CA PRO A 318 -4.37 9.49 4.69
C PRO A 318 -3.33 9.77 5.78
N GLU A 319 -2.85 11.02 5.88
CA GLU A 319 -1.83 11.39 6.88
C GLU A 319 -2.28 11.11 8.32
N LYS A 320 -3.57 11.23 8.66
CA LYS A 320 -4.11 10.86 9.98
C LYS A 320 -3.80 9.41 10.39
N ILE A 321 -3.68 8.48 9.43
CA ILE A 321 -3.33 7.08 9.69
C ILE A 321 -1.82 6.97 9.93
N VAL A 322 -1.02 7.73 9.19
CA VAL A 322 0.43 7.85 9.40
C VAL A 322 0.72 8.42 10.80
N SER A 323 0.05 9.51 11.19
CA SER A 323 0.20 10.11 12.53
C SER A 323 -0.15 9.11 13.64
N ALA A 324 -1.25 8.36 13.50
CA ALA A 324 -1.64 7.34 14.48
C ALA A 324 -0.61 6.20 14.61
N VAL A 325 -0.02 5.75 13.48
CA VAL A 325 1.10 4.78 13.48
C VAL A 325 2.32 5.36 14.20
N VAL A 326 2.69 6.61 13.90
CA VAL A 326 3.82 7.30 14.53
C VAL A 326 3.61 7.50 16.03
N ASP A 327 2.40 7.84 16.47
CA ASP A 327 2.10 8.03 17.89
C ASP A 327 2.08 6.70 18.66
N ARG A 328 1.63 5.59 18.06
CA ARG A 328 1.81 4.25 18.63
C ARG A 328 3.29 3.86 18.72
N LEU A 329 4.09 4.15 17.70
CA LEU A 329 5.56 3.92 17.74
C LEU A 329 6.25 4.76 18.83
N LYS A 330 5.84 6.02 19.07
CA LYS A 330 6.35 6.83 20.18
C LYS A 330 6.03 6.20 21.53
N ALA A 331 4.80 5.72 21.70
CA ALA A 331 4.33 5.12 22.95
C ALA A 331 4.99 3.76 23.27
N GLU A 332 5.20 2.92 22.25
CA GLU A 332 5.65 1.53 22.43
C GLU A 332 7.16 1.32 22.23
N CYS A 333 7.79 2.03 21.27
CA CYS A 333 9.20 1.82 20.94
C CYS A 333 10.16 2.81 21.64
N GLY A 334 9.65 3.85 22.31
CA GLY A 334 10.48 4.81 23.05
C GLY A 334 11.35 5.69 22.16
N LEU A 335 10.80 6.13 21.02
CA LEU A 335 11.44 7.03 20.06
C LEU A 335 12.04 8.28 20.74
N ILE A 336 13.29 8.59 20.39
CA ILE A 336 14.05 9.74 20.92
C ILE A 336 14.15 10.84 19.85
N GLU A 337 14.34 10.44 18.59
CA GLU A 337 14.43 11.35 17.46
C GLU A 337 13.39 10.98 16.40
N VAL A 338 12.61 11.97 15.94
CA VAL A 338 11.74 11.86 14.76
C VAL A 338 12.16 12.98 13.81
N SER A 339 12.56 12.61 12.59
CA SER A 339 12.97 13.54 11.53
C SER A 339 12.28 13.22 10.21
N GLU A 340 12.07 14.25 9.39
CA GLU A 340 11.63 14.08 8.00
C GLU A 340 12.83 14.11 7.06
N PHE A 341 12.80 13.26 6.05
CA PHE A 341 13.76 13.23 4.96
C PHE A 341 13.06 13.69 3.68
N ILE A 342 13.26 14.96 3.35
CA ILE A 342 12.71 15.61 2.15
C ILE A 342 13.62 15.25 0.97
N SER A 343 13.19 14.31 0.13
CA SER A 343 13.86 14.00 -1.13
C SER A 343 13.44 14.95 -2.26
N ARG A 344 12.20 15.44 -2.22
CA ARG A 344 11.61 16.36 -3.21
C ARG A 344 10.38 17.08 -2.66
N GLU A 345 10.12 18.27 -3.16
CA GLU A 345 8.84 18.96 -2.99
C GLU A 345 7.85 18.56 -4.10
N GLU A 346 6.58 18.35 -3.72
CA GLU A 346 5.46 18.12 -4.64
C GLU A 346 4.52 19.34 -4.59
N ASN A 347 4.24 19.92 -5.75
CA ASN A 347 3.42 21.15 -5.89
C ASN A 347 2.28 20.96 -6.92
N GLU A 348 2.07 19.71 -7.36
CA GLU A 348 1.07 19.32 -8.34
C GLU A 348 -0.35 19.43 -7.78
N HIS A 349 -1.24 20.10 -8.52
CA HIS A 349 -2.66 20.19 -8.21
C HIS A 349 -3.49 19.93 -9.47
N PHE A 350 -4.60 19.20 -9.33
CA PHE A 350 -5.51 18.89 -10.43
C PHE A 350 -6.89 19.51 -10.19
N ALA A 351 -7.40 20.20 -11.20
CA ALA A 351 -8.71 20.83 -11.15
C ALA A 351 -9.85 19.80 -11.05
N LEU A 352 -10.90 20.15 -10.31
CA LEU A 352 -12.11 19.35 -10.21
C LEU A 352 -12.94 19.46 -11.51
N PRO A 353 -13.60 18.38 -11.95
CA PRO A 353 -14.55 18.43 -13.05
C PRO A 353 -15.79 19.21 -12.63
N LYS A 354 -16.51 19.81 -13.60
CA LYS A 354 -17.79 20.48 -13.30
C LYS A 354 -18.89 19.45 -13.10
N ILE A 355 -19.23 19.15 -11.85
CA ILE A 355 -20.43 18.38 -11.51
C ILE A 355 -21.67 19.27 -11.77
N ARG A 356 -22.73 18.67 -12.35
CA ARG A 356 -24.01 19.34 -12.61
C ARG A 356 -25.13 18.46 -12.04
N ALA A 357 -26.01 19.07 -11.24
CA ALA A 357 -27.18 18.44 -10.66
C ALA A 357 -28.23 18.06 -11.71
#